data_AF-A1S0S0-F1
#
_entry.id   AF-A1S0S0-F1
#
_cell.length_a   1.000
_cell.length_b   1.000
_cell.length_c   1.000
_cell.angle_alpha   90.00
_cell.angle_beta   90.00
_cell.angle_gamma   90.00
#
_symmetry.space_group_name_H-M   'P 1'
#
loop_
_entity.id
_entity.type
_entity.pdbx_description
1 polymer ?
#
loop_
_entity_poly.entity_id
_entity_poly.type
_entity_poly.pdbx_seq_one_letter_code
_entity_poly.pdbx_strand_id
1 'polypeptide(L)'
;MLAKNPLEVPPGRKFSKEELAQAVRLSIIAELDAVNLYLQLANATDDPLARKVFEDIAREEKTHVGEFLSLLERLDPEQVKELEKGKKEVLELEER
;
A
#
# COMPACT_ATOMS: atom_id res chain seq x y z
N MET A 1 -14.62 -4.61 -3.71
CA MET A 1 -13.78 -4.99 -2.56
C MET A 1 -12.72 -5.95 -3.05
N LEU A 2 -11.45 -5.71 -2.69
CA LEU A 2 -10.32 -6.56 -3.11
C LEU A 2 -10.25 -7.89 -2.31
N ALA A 3 -10.79 -7.91 -1.10
CA ALA A 3 -10.88 -9.12 -0.30
C ALA A 3 -12.08 -10.00 -0.71
N LYS A 4 -11.83 -11.30 -0.90
CA LYS A 4 -12.89 -12.33 -0.99
C LYS A 4 -13.44 -12.63 0.40
N ASN A 5 -14.64 -13.18 0.47
CA ASN A 5 -15.20 -13.67 1.73
C ASN A 5 -14.24 -14.72 2.33
N PRO A 6 -13.83 -14.61 3.62
CA PRO A 6 -12.94 -15.58 4.25
C PRO A 6 -13.41 -17.05 4.16
N LEU A 7 -14.73 -17.28 4.05
CA LEU A 7 -15.31 -18.62 3.87
C LEU A 7 -15.12 -19.20 2.46
N GLU A 8 -14.69 -18.39 1.48
CA GLU A 8 -14.40 -18.82 0.11
C GLU A 8 -12.91 -19.16 -0.11
N VAL A 9 -12.06 -18.97 0.90
CA VAL A 9 -10.64 -19.34 0.83
C VAL A 9 -10.49 -20.84 1.10
N PRO A 10 -10.03 -21.66 0.13
CA PRO A 10 -9.90 -23.10 0.33
C PRO A 10 -8.90 -23.41 1.47
N PRO A 11 -9.25 -24.24 2.46
CA PRO A 11 -8.36 -24.54 3.57
C PRO A 11 -7.16 -25.39 3.13
N GLY A 12 -6.01 -25.19 3.79
CA GLY A 12 -4.85 -26.08 3.69
C GLY A 12 -3.81 -25.74 2.63
N ARG A 13 -4.08 -24.78 1.73
CA ARG A 13 -3.07 -24.29 0.77
C ARG A 13 -2.36 -23.04 1.33
N LYS A 14 -1.02 -23.03 1.23
CA LYS A 14 -0.19 -21.85 1.49
C LYS A 14 0.25 -21.24 0.15
N PHE A 15 0.55 -19.94 0.16
CA PHE A 15 1.13 -19.26 -1.00
C PHE A 15 2.52 -19.78 -1.33
N SER A 16 2.85 -19.83 -2.63
CA SER A 16 4.25 -19.83 -3.07
C SER A 16 4.93 -18.51 -2.72
N LYS A 17 6.25 -18.42 -2.91
CA LYS A 17 6.98 -17.17 -2.69
C LYS A 17 6.49 -16.06 -3.62
N GLU A 18 6.21 -16.40 -4.87
CA GLU A 18 5.70 -15.49 -5.90
C GLU A 18 4.27 -15.05 -5.59
N GLU A 19 3.40 -15.98 -5.18
CA GLU A 19 2.04 -15.67 -4.76
C GLU A 19 2.03 -14.78 -3.51
N LEU A 20 2.95 -14.99 -2.58
CA LEU A 20 3.11 -14.13 -1.40
C LEU A 20 3.54 -12.71 -1.81
N ALA A 21 4.51 -12.56 -2.71
CA ALA A 21 4.91 -11.25 -3.23
C ALA A 21 3.73 -10.54 -3.93
N GLN A 22 2.91 -11.26 -4.69
CA GLN A 22 1.69 -10.69 -5.29
C GLN A 22 0.69 -10.24 -4.23
N ALA A 23 0.47 -11.04 -3.19
CA ALA A 23 -0.40 -10.68 -2.07
C ALA A 23 0.10 -9.40 -1.37
N VAL A 24 1.41 -9.26 -1.15
CA VAL A 24 1.99 -8.04 -0.56
C VAL A 24 1.80 -6.82 -1.48
N ARG A 25 1.95 -6.96 -2.80
CA ARG A 25 1.63 -5.85 -3.74
C ARG A 25 0.16 -5.45 -3.68
N LEU A 26 -0.76 -6.41 -3.55
CA LEU A 26 -2.19 -6.13 -3.36
C LEU A 26 -2.45 -5.40 -2.03
N SER A 27 -1.74 -5.76 -0.96
CA SER A 27 -1.82 -5.03 0.30
C SER A 27 -1.36 -3.57 0.15
N ILE A 28 -0.24 -3.32 -0.53
CA ILE A 28 0.23 -1.94 -0.81
C ILE A 28 -0.82 -1.13 -1.57
N ILE A 29 -1.48 -1.75 -2.57
CA ILE A 29 -2.56 -1.10 -3.33
C ILE A 29 -3.73 -0.75 -2.40
N ALA A 30 -4.12 -1.66 -1.52
CA ALA A 30 -5.21 -1.43 -0.58
C ALA A 30 -4.90 -0.26 0.37
N GLU A 31 -3.69 -0.18 0.91
CA GLU A 31 -3.29 0.93 1.78
C GLU A 31 -3.26 2.27 1.04
N LEU A 32 -2.74 2.30 -0.20
CA LEU A 32 -2.73 3.52 -1.01
C LEU A 32 -4.15 4.01 -1.37
N ASP A 33 -5.07 3.08 -1.64
CA ASP A 33 -6.49 3.40 -1.86
C ASP A 33 -7.12 3.96 -0.57
N ALA A 34 -6.85 3.34 0.58
CA ALA A 34 -7.31 3.80 1.88
C ALA A 34 -6.81 5.21 2.21
N VAL A 35 -5.53 5.52 1.98
CA VAL A 35 -4.97 6.87 2.14
C VAL A 35 -5.77 7.89 1.34
N ASN A 36 -6.04 7.62 0.06
CA ASN A 36 -6.76 8.54 -0.81
C ASN A 36 -8.22 8.69 -0.37
N LEU A 37 -8.89 7.58 -0.05
CA LEU A 37 -10.27 7.58 0.43
C LEU A 37 -10.43 8.42 1.70
N TYR A 38 -9.60 8.19 2.71
CA TYR A 38 -9.72 8.90 3.99
C TYR A 38 -9.39 10.39 3.85
N LEU A 39 -8.38 10.77 3.05
CA LEU A 39 -8.10 12.18 2.78
C LEU A 39 -9.24 12.87 2.01
N GLN A 40 -9.89 12.17 1.07
CA GLN A 40 -11.08 12.70 0.38
C GLN A 40 -12.24 12.92 1.37
N LEU A 41 -12.49 11.97 2.28
CA LEU A 41 -13.54 12.09 3.29
C LEU A 41 -13.24 13.19 4.32
N ALA A 42 -11.98 13.32 4.74
CA ALA A 42 -11.52 14.40 5.63
C ALA A 42 -11.80 15.79 5.05
N ASN A 43 -11.56 15.95 3.74
CA ASN A 43 -11.84 17.18 3.01
C ASN A 43 -13.35 17.43 2.77
N ALA A 44 -14.16 16.38 2.72
CA ALA A 44 -15.59 16.46 2.42
C ALA A 44 -16.50 16.65 3.65
N THR A 45 -15.97 16.48 4.87
CA THR A 45 -16.75 16.63 6.11
C THR A 45 -16.53 17.99 6.78
N ASP A 46 -17.59 18.54 7.38
CA ASP A 46 -17.53 19.73 8.24
C ASP A 46 -17.36 19.39 9.73
N ASP A 47 -17.46 18.11 10.11
CA ASP A 47 -17.25 17.66 11.50
C ASP A 47 -15.75 17.66 11.85
N PRO A 48 -15.30 18.47 12.83
CA PRO A 48 -13.88 18.57 13.16
C PRO A 48 -13.28 17.28 13.75
N LEU A 49 -14.07 16.49 14.48
CA LEU A 49 -13.61 15.23 15.05
C LEU A 49 -13.46 14.18 13.94
N ALA A 50 -14.45 14.07 13.05
CA ALA A 50 -14.38 13.15 11.92
C ALA A 50 -13.18 13.44 11.00
N ARG A 51 -12.95 14.72 10.67
CA ARG A 51 -11.77 15.13 9.88
C ARG A 51 -10.47 14.66 10.53
N LYS A 52 -10.30 14.94 11.83
CA LYS A 52 -9.10 14.55 12.57
C LYS A 52 -8.88 13.04 12.58
N VAL A 53 -9.95 12.25 12.75
CA VAL A 53 -9.87 10.78 12.72
C VAL A 53 -9.46 10.30 11.33
N PHE A 54 -10.07 10.80 10.26
CA PHE A 54 -9.70 10.40 8.90
C PHE A 54 -8.26 10.76 8.55
N GLU A 55 -7.79 11.95 8.92
CA GLU A 55 -6.40 12.37 8.71
C GLU A 55 -5.40 11.50 9.48
N ASP A 56 -5.73 11.13 10.72
CA ASP A 56 -4.88 10.29 11.54
C ASP A 56 -4.79 8.86 10.99
N ILE A 57 -5.94 8.26 10.61
CA ILE A 57 -5.96 6.95 9.96
C ILE A 57 -5.19 7.00 8.63
N ALA A 58 -5.41 8.03 7.79
CA ALA A 58 -4.67 8.18 6.54
C ALA A 58 -3.14 8.29 6.75
N ARG A 59 -2.69 8.84 7.89
CA ARG A 59 -1.28 8.87 8.27
C ARG A 59 -0.78 7.49 8.68
N GLU A 60 -1.59 6.71 9.41
CA GLU A 60 -1.27 5.33 9.78
C GLU A 60 -1.17 4.42 8.55
N GLU A 61 -2.08 4.53 7.57
CA GLU A 61 -2.01 3.69 6.36
C GLU A 61 -0.74 3.97 5.53
N LYS A 62 -0.21 5.20 5.55
CA LYS A 62 1.11 5.49 4.95
C LYS A 62 2.25 4.75 5.64
N THR A 63 2.13 4.49 6.95
CA THR A 63 3.08 3.63 7.68
C THR A 63 2.95 2.19 7.22
N HIS A 64 1.72 1.68 7.07
CA HIS A 64 1.46 0.33 6.57
C HIS A 64 1.98 0.11 5.14
N VAL A 65 1.89 1.12 4.26
CA VAL A 65 2.56 1.10 2.94
C VAL A 65 4.07 0.82 3.10
N GLY A 66 4.73 1.50 4.04
CA GLY A 66 6.15 1.30 4.32
C GLY A 66 6.47 -0.09 4.86
N GLU A 67 5.62 -0.64 5.73
CA GLU A 67 5.77 -2.00 6.26
C GLU A 67 5.67 -3.06 5.15
N PHE A 68 4.64 -2.97 4.31
CA PHE A 68 4.45 -3.91 3.20
C PHE A 68 5.52 -3.75 2.11
N LEU A 69 5.95 -2.52 1.80
CA LEU A 69 7.05 -2.28 0.87
C LEU A 69 8.35 -2.92 1.38
N SER A 70 8.65 -2.75 2.66
CA SER A 70 9.84 -3.37 3.29
C SER A 70 9.80 -4.90 3.21
N LEU A 71 8.61 -5.50 3.37
CA LEU A 71 8.44 -6.94 3.18
C LEU A 71 8.59 -7.35 1.70
N LEU A 72 8.05 -6.56 0.77
CA LEU A 72 8.14 -6.84 -0.67
C LEU A 72 9.60 -6.83 -1.14
N GLU A 73 10.41 -5.87 -0.70
CA GLU A 73 11.84 -5.80 -1.03
C GLU A 73 12.61 -7.06 -0.60
N ARG A 74 12.21 -7.69 0.50
CA ARG A 74 12.79 -8.98 0.94
C ARG A 74 12.35 -10.16 0.07
N LEU A 75 11.14 -10.12 -0.46
CA LEU A 75 10.56 -11.20 -1.25
C LEU A 75 10.96 -11.11 -2.74
N ASP A 76 11.16 -9.90 -3.25
CA ASP A 76 11.38 -9.59 -4.66
C ASP A 76 12.62 -8.69 -4.88
N PRO A 77 13.80 -9.27 -5.14
CA PRO A 77 15.03 -8.51 -5.41
C PRO A 77 15.00 -7.71 -6.72
N GLU A 78 14.16 -8.05 -7.69
CA GLU A 78 14.01 -7.27 -8.93
C GLU A 78 13.29 -5.96 -8.62
N GLN A 79 12.26 -5.99 -7.77
CA GLN A 79 11.57 -4.79 -7.29
C GLN A 79 12.54 -3.77 -6.68
N VAL A 80 13.55 -4.22 -5.92
CA VAL A 80 14.57 -3.33 -5.32
C VAL A 80 15.36 -2.59 -6.41
N LYS A 81 15.81 -3.31 -7.45
CA LYS A 81 16.57 -2.71 -8.56
C LYS A 81 15.74 -1.66 -9.30
N GLU A 82 14.47 -1.97 -9.58
CA GLU A 82 13.59 -1.03 -10.27
C GLU A 82 13.20 0.17 -9.40
N LEU A 83 13.08 0.01 -8.07
CA LEU A 83 12.90 1.14 -7.15
C LEU A 83 14.11 2.08 -7.15
N GLU A 84 15.33 1.55 -7.13
CA GLU A 84 16.55 2.35 -7.22
C GLU A 84 16.67 3.08 -8.56
N LYS A 85 16.34 2.39 -9.66
CA LYS A 85 16.32 2.98 -11.00
C LYS A 85 15.29 4.09 -11.11
N GLY A 86 14.05 3.85 -10.67
CA GLY A 86 12.99 4.86 -10.69
C GLY A 86 13.34 6.11 -9.88
N LYS A 87 14.01 5.95 -8.73
CA LYS A 87 14.54 7.10 -7.96
C LYS A 87 15.52 7.95 -8.78
N LYS A 88 16.45 7.31 -9.52
CA LYS A 88 17.40 8.02 -10.39
C LYS A 88 16.70 8.73 -11.54
N GLU A 89 15.74 8.07 -12.19
CA GLU A 89 14.97 8.65 -13.29
C GLU A 89 14.23 9.93 -12.85
N VAL A 90 13.68 9.98 -11.62
CA VAL A 90 13.06 11.21 -11.08
C VAL A 90 14.09 12.32 -10.87
N LEU A 91 15.25 12.01 -10.27
CA LEU A 91 16.30 13.01 -10.05
C LEU A 91 16.80 13.61 -11.37
N GLU A 92 16.97 12.79 -12.41
CA GLU A 92 17.34 13.25 -13.74
C GLU A 92 16.30 14.19 -14.38
N LEU A 93 15.02 14.08 -14.00
CA LEU A 93 13.96 14.98 -14.46
C LEU A 93 13.94 16.30 -13.69
N GLU A 94 14.36 16.32 -12.42
CA GLU A 94 14.45 17.55 -11.61
C GLU A 94 15.60 18.46 -12.04
N GLU A 95 16.66 17.89 -12.63
CA GLU A 95 17.83 18.63 -13.11
C GLU A 95 17.68 19.25 -14.51
N ARG A 96 16.53 19.04 -15.17
CA ARG A 96 16.23 19.51 -16.53
C ARG A 96 15.31 20.73 -16.55
#